data_AF-A0A845XDI3-F1
#
_entry.id   AF-A0A845XDI3-F1
#
_cell.length_a   1.000
_cell.length_b   1.000
_cell.length_c   1.000
_cell.angle_alpha   90.00
_cell.angle_beta   90.00
_cell.angle_gamma   90.00
#
_symmetry.space_group_name_H-M   'P 1'
#
loop_
_entity.id
_entity.type
_entity.pdbx_description
1 polymer ?
#
loop_
_entity_poly.entity_id
_entity_poly.type
_entity_poly.pdbx_seq_one_letter_code
_entity_poly.pdbx_strand_id
1 'polypeptide(L)'
;LCEQCSVAAEQVWGALQTQWDSAKVDPYKSPEQGQALFVLLKGENEMQGRFIRSGSNEIGECCLDANGVLTLTQLHEGLTLCDRLWFATENLRFRTGLVEQNGKISHTSFYSEIRRKTS
;
A
#
# COMPACT_ATOMS: atom_id res chain seq x y z
N LEU A 1 -7.61 15.14 0.07
CA LEU A 1 -7.09 14.04 0.91
C LEU A 1 -6.45 14.54 2.20
N CYS A 2 -5.39 15.36 2.16
CA CYS A 2 -4.82 15.92 3.40
C CYS A 2 -5.85 16.68 4.25
N GLU A 3 -6.63 17.59 3.65
CA GLU A 3 -7.72 18.30 4.35
C GLU A 3 -8.77 17.35 4.91
N GLN A 4 -9.18 16.33 4.15
CA GLN A 4 -10.18 15.33 4.56
C GLN A 4 -9.72 14.54 5.79
N CYS A 5 -8.43 14.23 5.87
CA CYS A 5 -7.81 13.52 7.00
C CYS A 5 -7.24 14.48 8.06
N SER A 6 -7.50 15.78 7.97
CA SER A 6 -6.98 16.81 8.91
C SER A 6 -5.45 16.77 9.07
N VAL A 7 -4.73 16.56 7.97
CA VAL A 7 -3.27 16.49 7.92
C VAL A 7 -2.69 17.82 7.42
N ALA A 8 -1.76 18.38 8.18
CA ALA A 8 -1.04 19.60 7.79
C ALA A 8 -0.01 19.32 6.68
N ALA A 9 0.17 20.25 5.74
CA ALA A 9 1.03 20.05 4.57
C ALA A 9 2.50 19.79 4.94
N GLU A 10 2.97 20.34 6.07
CA GLU A 10 4.33 20.21 6.58
C GLU A 10 4.65 18.79 7.06
N GLN A 11 3.61 17.99 7.33
CA GLN A 11 3.74 16.57 7.71
C GLN A 11 3.92 15.67 6.49
N VAL A 12 3.67 16.16 5.27
CA VAL A 12 3.74 15.35 4.04
C VAL A 12 5.19 15.19 3.60
N TRP A 13 5.61 13.95 3.38
CA TRP A 13 6.88 13.62 2.70
C TRP A 13 6.73 13.60 1.20
N GLY A 14 5.59 13.12 0.71
CA GLY A 14 5.32 13.02 -0.72
C GLY A 14 4.02 12.29 -1.00
N ALA A 15 3.69 12.17 -2.27
CA ALA A 15 2.51 11.47 -2.72
C ALA A 15 2.83 10.57 -3.92
N LEU A 16 2.09 9.47 -4.02
CA LEU A 16 2.17 8.51 -5.11
C LEU A 16 0.77 8.20 -5.63
N GLN A 17 0.53 8.46 -6.91
CA GLN A 17 -0.65 7.96 -7.59
C GLN A 17 -0.34 6.59 -8.20
N THR A 18 -1.14 5.60 -7.86
CA THR A 18 -1.11 4.27 -8.46
C THR A 18 -2.34 4.07 -9.33
N GLN A 19 -2.15 3.36 -10.43
CA GLN A 19 -3.21 2.95 -11.34
C GLN A 19 -2.99 1.49 -11.70
N TRP A 20 -4.07 0.74 -11.84
CA TRP A 20 -4.03 -0.64 -12.26
C TRP A 20 -5.14 -0.94 -13.24
N ASP A 21 -4.82 -1.84 -14.15
CA ASP A 21 -5.76 -2.49 -15.06
C ASP A 21 -5.46 -3.99 -14.95
N SER A 22 -6.36 -4.71 -14.30
CA SER A 22 -6.25 -6.14 -14.13
C SER A 22 -7.04 -6.84 -15.23
N ALA A 23 -6.33 -7.67 -15.99
CA ALA A 23 -6.97 -8.56 -16.94
C ALA A 23 -7.85 -9.57 -16.19
N LYS A 24 -8.81 -10.16 -16.90
CA LYS A 24 -9.64 -11.25 -16.39
C LYS A 24 -8.77 -12.50 -16.15
N VAL A 25 -8.21 -12.62 -14.95
CA VAL A 25 -7.41 -13.80 -14.54
C VAL A 25 -8.32 -14.94 -14.04
N ASP A 26 -9.51 -14.59 -13.55
CA ASP A 26 -10.55 -15.52 -13.10
C ASP A 26 -11.78 -15.39 -14.03
N PRO A 27 -12.27 -16.48 -14.67
CA PRO A 27 -13.44 -16.45 -15.54
C PRO A 27 -14.72 -15.93 -14.84
N TYR A 28 -14.76 -15.92 -13.51
CA TYR A 28 -15.88 -15.44 -12.69
C TYR A 28 -15.71 -13.99 -12.20
N LYS A 29 -14.55 -13.35 -12.42
CA LYS A 29 -14.33 -11.95 -12.06
C LYS A 29 -14.28 -11.05 -13.28
N SER A 30 -14.84 -9.85 -13.16
CA SER A 30 -14.68 -8.84 -14.19
C SER A 30 -13.26 -8.27 -14.14
N PRO A 31 -12.70 -7.80 -15.27
CA PRO A 31 -11.52 -6.94 -15.25
C PRO A 31 -11.74 -5.77 -14.28
N GLU A 32 -10.77 -5.49 -13.42
CA GLU A 32 -10.82 -4.35 -12.51
C GLU A 32 -9.81 -3.31 -12.95
N GLN A 33 -10.33 -2.12 -13.28
CA GLN A 33 -9.54 -0.90 -13.42
C GLN A 33 -9.72 -0.07 -12.17
N GLY A 34 -8.61 0.50 -11.67
CA GLY A 34 -8.66 1.32 -10.48
C GLY A 34 -7.48 2.26 -10.36
N GLN A 35 -7.64 3.21 -9.46
CA GLN A 35 -6.60 4.15 -9.09
C GLN A 35 -6.65 4.43 -7.59
N ALA A 36 -5.50 4.72 -7.01
CA ALA A 36 -5.40 5.19 -5.65
C ALA A 36 -4.32 6.27 -5.53
N LEU A 37 -4.58 7.29 -4.71
CA LEU A 37 -3.58 8.24 -4.28
C LEU A 37 -3.14 7.87 -2.86
N PHE A 38 -1.83 7.68 -2.68
CA PHE A 38 -1.20 7.57 -1.38
C PHE A 38 -0.50 8.88 -1.06
N VAL A 39 -0.63 9.36 0.16
CA VAL A 39 0.16 10.47 0.69
C VAL A 39 0.93 9.93 1.89
N LEU A 40 2.26 10.01 1.80
CA LEU A 40 3.17 9.60 2.86
C LEU A 40 3.40 10.76 3.82
N LEU A 41 3.33 10.45 5.10
CA LEU A 41 3.44 11.38 6.21
C LEU A 41 4.65 11.02 7.06
N LYS A 42 5.30 12.05 7.61
CA LYS A 42 6.35 11.92 8.62
C LYS A 42 5.84 11.11 9.81
N GLY A 43 6.66 10.15 10.25
CA GLY A 43 6.51 9.46 11.53
C GLY A 43 7.52 9.95 12.55
N GLU A 44 7.87 9.08 13.50
CA GLU A 44 8.79 9.41 14.59
C GLU A 44 10.25 9.58 14.11
N ASN A 45 10.62 8.91 13.03
CA ASN A 45 11.96 8.94 12.43
C ASN A 45 11.90 8.70 10.92
N GLU A 46 13.05 8.64 10.25
CA GLU A 46 13.13 8.49 8.79
C GLU A 46 12.66 7.12 8.27
N MET A 47 12.64 6.10 9.13
CA MET A 47 12.26 4.73 8.77
C MET A 47 10.79 4.43 9.10
N GLN A 48 10.14 5.30 9.86
CA GLN A 48 8.75 5.16 10.28
C GLN A 48 7.93 6.32 9.76
N GLY A 49 6.74 6.02 9.26
CA GLY A 49 5.83 7.00 8.71
C GLY A 49 4.39 6.59 8.90
N ARG A 50 3.53 7.44 8.39
CA ARG A 50 2.11 7.14 8.23
C ARG A 50 1.73 7.35 6.78
N PHE A 51 0.59 6.83 6.39
CA PHE A 51 0.04 7.12 5.07
C PHE A 51 -1.47 7.30 5.13
N ILE A 52 -1.97 8.12 4.22
CA ILE A 52 -3.40 8.21 3.92
C ILE A 52 -3.61 7.80 2.48
N ARG A 53 -4.69 7.08 2.22
CA ARG A 53 -5.03 6.58 0.89
C ARG A 53 -6.40 7.08 0.46
N SER A 54 -6.54 7.49 -0.79
CA SER A 54 -7.87 7.78 -1.36
C SER A 54 -8.80 6.57 -1.22
N GLY A 55 -10.05 6.82 -0.82
CA GLY A 55 -11.04 5.76 -0.58
C GLY A 55 -10.94 5.12 0.79
N SER A 56 -10.11 5.64 1.69
CA SER A 56 -10.11 5.29 3.11
C SER A 56 -10.01 6.55 3.97
N ASN A 57 -10.65 6.55 5.12
CA ASN A 57 -10.52 7.60 6.13
C ASN A 57 -9.50 7.22 7.22
N GLU A 58 -8.99 5.99 7.18
CA GLU A 58 -8.04 5.49 8.16
C GLU A 58 -6.63 5.93 7.81
N ILE A 59 -5.88 6.30 8.84
CA ILE A 59 -4.44 6.57 8.72
C ILE A 59 -3.73 5.24 8.93
N GLY A 60 -2.98 4.79 7.92
CA GLY A 60 -2.11 3.63 8.04
C GLY A 60 -0.73 4.00 8.55
N GLU A 61 -0.01 3.00 9.02
CA GLU A 61 1.39 3.09 9.43
C GLU A 61 2.27 2.52 8.32
N CYS A 62 3.45 3.11 8.14
CA CYS A 62 4.48 2.53 7.29
C CYS A 62 5.82 2.41 8.03
N CYS A 63 6.53 1.33 7.79
CA CYS A 63 7.84 1.08 8.38
C CYS A 63 8.76 0.48 7.32
N LEU A 64 9.92 1.08 7.14
CA LEU A 64 11.01 0.54 6.33
C LEU A 64 11.98 -0.17 7.27
N ASP A 65 12.21 -1.46 7.07
CA ASP A 65 13.17 -2.20 7.89
C ASP A 65 14.61 -2.04 7.39
N ALA A 66 15.57 -2.56 8.17
CA ALA A 66 17.00 -2.51 7.82
C ALA A 66 17.36 -3.30 6.55
N ASN A 67 16.47 -4.17 6.06
CA ASN A 67 16.64 -4.94 4.83
C ASN A 67 15.97 -4.25 3.62
N GLY A 68 15.40 -3.05 3.79
CA GLY A 68 14.71 -2.33 2.74
C GLY A 68 13.31 -2.87 2.43
N VAL A 69 12.70 -3.62 3.35
CA VAL A 69 11.31 -4.06 3.22
C VAL A 69 10.40 -2.99 3.78
N LEU A 70 9.53 -2.44 2.92
CA LEU A 70 8.48 -1.52 3.31
C LEU A 70 7.25 -2.31 3.76
N THR A 71 6.84 -2.13 5.00
CA THR A 71 5.59 -2.67 5.56
C THR A 71 4.57 -1.54 5.65
N LEU A 72 3.38 -1.76 5.11
CA LEU A 72 2.22 -0.87 5.19
C LEU A 72 1.13 -1.58 5.99
N THR A 73 0.70 -1.00 7.10
CA THR A 73 -0.36 -1.55 7.94
C THR A 73 -1.50 -0.57 8.05
N GLN A 74 -2.73 -1.04 7.86
CA GLN A 74 -3.93 -0.24 8.08
C GLN A 74 -4.94 -1.04 8.90
N LEU A 75 -5.55 -0.39 9.88
CA LEU A 75 -6.55 -0.97 10.77
C LEU A 75 -7.89 -0.27 10.54
N HIS A 76 -8.97 -1.05 10.46
CA HIS A 76 -10.34 -0.54 10.35
C HIS A 76 -11.33 -1.52 10.98
N GLU A 77 -11.96 -1.19 12.10
CA GLU A 77 -13.05 -1.98 12.69
C GLU A 77 -12.84 -3.52 12.69
N GLY A 78 -11.72 -3.98 13.28
CA GLY A 78 -11.39 -5.41 13.34
C GLY A 78 -10.83 -6.00 12.04
N LEU A 79 -10.70 -5.21 10.97
CA LEU A 79 -9.95 -5.53 9.76
C LEU A 79 -8.51 -5.01 9.90
N THR A 80 -7.53 -5.88 9.67
CA THR A 80 -6.12 -5.52 9.52
C THR A 80 -5.70 -5.82 8.09
N LEU A 81 -5.17 -4.81 7.42
CA LEU A 81 -4.55 -4.90 6.12
C LEU A 81 -3.05 -4.71 6.30
N CYS A 82 -2.24 -5.68 5.86
CA CYS A 82 -0.79 -5.59 5.91
C CYS A 82 -0.19 -5.95 4.55
N ASP A 83 0.47 -4.99 3.91
CA ASP A 83 1.27 -5.22 2.71
C ASP A 83 2.76 -5.12 3.07
N ARG A 84 3.58 -6.05 2.58
CA ARG A 84 5.04 -5.96 2.64
C ARG A 84 5.58 -5.93 1.23
N LEU A 85 6.43 -4.95 0.93
CA LEU A 85 6.99 -4.72 -0.40
C LEU A 85 8.51 -4.62 -0.33
N TRP A 86 9.20 -5.22 -1.29
CA TRP A 86 10.66 -5.10 -1.41
C TRP A 86 11.11 -5.31 -2.85
N PHE A 87 12.26 -4.74 -3.20
CA PHE A 87 12.88 -4.92 -4.51
C PHE A 87 13.83 -6.12 -4.46
N ALA A 88 13.55 -7.16 -5.26
CA ALA A 88 14.48 -8.26 -5.48
C ALA A 88 15.59 -7.86 -6.46
N THR A 89 15.27 -6.97 -7.40
CA THR A 89 16.21 -6.25 -8.26
C THR A 89 15.65 -4.85 -8.53
N GLU A 90 16.41 -3.96 -9.17
CA GLU A 90 15.92 -2.62 -9.57
C GLU A 90 14.66 -2.65 -10.46
N ASN A 91 14.42 -3.78 -11.12
CA ASN A 91 13.33 -3.99 -12.08
C ASN A 91 12.30 -5.02 -11.62
N LEU A 92 12.47 -5.63 -10.45
CA LEU A 92 11.56 -6.65 -9.91
C LEU A 92 11.24 -6.32 -8.46
N ARG A 93 9.97 -6.00 -8.20
CA ARG A 93 9.43 -5.82 -6.86
C ARG A 93 8.54 -7.00 -6.50
N PHE A 94 8.65 -7.47 -5.26
CA PHE A 94 7.70 -8.40 -4.69
C PHE A 94 6.81 -7.68 -3.69
N ARG A 95 5.57 -8.16 -3.59
CA ARG A 95 4.62 -7.74 -2.57
C ARG A 95 3.86 -8.93 -2.02
N THR A 96 3.77 -9.01 -0.69
CA THR A 96 2.84 -9.92 -0.01
C THR A 96 1.76 -9.11 0.69
N GLY A 97 0.51 -9.52 0.54
CA GLY A 97 -0.62 -8.95 1.25
C GLY A 97 -1.21 -9.95 2.25
N LEU A 98 -1.61 -9.45 3.41
CA LEU A 98 -2.34 -10.16 4.44
C LEU A 98 -3.59 -9.34 4.80
N VAL A 99 -4.73 -10.01 4.78
CA VAL A 99 -5.99 -9.48 5.32
C VAL A 99 -6.39 -10.36 6.49
N GLU A 100 -6.54 -9.73 7.64
CA GLU A 100 -7.04 -10.36 8.86
C GLU A 100 -8.35 -9.71 9.26
N GLN A 101 -9.35 -10.50 9.64
CA GLN A 101 -10.62 -10.01 10.16
C GLN A 101 -10.89 -10.68 11.51
N ASN A 102 -11.04 -9.86 12.55
CA ASN A 102 -11.30 -10.28 13.93
C ASN A 102 -10.30 -11.35 14.43
N GLY A 103 -9.00 -11.12 14.19
CA GLY A 103 -7.93 -12.04 14.62
C GLY A 103 -7.76 -13.28 13.74
N LYS A 104 -8.49 -13.40 12.63
CA LYS A 104 -8.39 -14.54 11.72
C LYS A 104 -7.95 -14.10 10.33
N ILE A 105 -6.96 -14.79 9.80
CA ILE A 105 -6.49 -14.58 8.42
C ILE A 105 -7.62 -14.95 7.46
N SER A 106 -8.10 -13.98 6.68
CA SER A 106 -9.16 -14.17 5.69
C SER A 106 -8.60 -14.26 4.27
N HIS A 107 -7.52 -13.54 3.97
CA HIS A 107 -6.90 -13.54 2.66
C HIS A 107 -5.38 -13.36 2.74
N THR A 108 -4.67 -14.03 1.85
CA THR A 108 -3.24 -13.80 1.62
C THR A 108 -3.00 -13.70 0.13
N SER A 109 -2.02 -12.89 -0.26
CA SER A 109 -1.69 -12.66 -1.65
C SER A 109 -0.19 -12.49 -1.84
N PHE A 110 0.29 -12.89 -3.02
CA PHE A 110 1.67 -12.68 -3.46
C PHE A 110 1.66 -12.11 -4.86
N TYR A 111 2.44 -11.06 -5.08
CA TYR A 111 2.58 -10.38 -6.35
C TYR A 111 4.05 -10.26 -6.73
N SER A 112 4.34 -10.53 -8.01
CA SER A 112 5.60 -10.19 -8.66
C SER A 112 5.36 -9.08 -9.68
N GLU A 113 6.03 -7.95 -9.51
CA GLU A 113 5.83 -6.74 -10.29
C GLU A 113 7.12 -6.39 -11.03
N ILE A 114 7.08 -6.47 -12.37
CA ILE A 114 8.24 -6.20 -13.22
C ILE A 114 8.11 -4.80 -13.82
N ARG A 115 9.17 -3.99 -13.71
CA ARG A 115 9.24 -2.67 -14.33
C ARG A 115 9.13 -2.83 -15.86
N ARG A 116 8.14 -2.18 -16.47
CA ARG A 116 8.03 -2.13 -17.94
C ARG A 116 9.24 -1.39 -18.50
N LYS A 117 9.87 -1.96 -19.54
CA LYS A 117 10.82 -1.23 -20.37
C LYS A 117 10.03 -0.20 -21.17
N THR A 118 10.41 1.07 -21.08
CA THR A 118 9.97 2.09 -22.03
C THR A 118 10.70 1.84 -23.35
N SER A 119 9.96 1.48 -24.39
CA SER A 119 10.42 1.46 -25.78
C SER A 119 10.35 2.85 -26.39
#